data_AF-A0A1G1ZRE2-F1
#
_entry.id   AF-A0A1G1ZRE2-F1
#
_cell.length_a   1.000
_cell.length_b   1.000
_cell.length_c   1.000
_cell.angle_alpha   90.00
_cell.angle_beta   90.00
_cell.angle_gamma   90.00
#
_symmetry.space_group_name_H-M   'P 1'
#
loop_
_entity.id
_entity.type
_entity.pdbx_description
1 polymer ?
#
loop_
_entity_poly.entity_id
_entity_poly.type
_entity_poly.pdbx_seq_one_letter_code
_entity_poly.pdbx_strand_id
1 'polypeptide(L)'
;MLSHKLTAKQDIEALNGMMQSYVIADLQEHLNDLPKQRGAAIILDDNSERIYPVAIRPKRSWHGGEAPSALKIKKGLEASLGLK
;
A
#
# COMPACT_ATOMS: atom_id res chain seq x y z
N MET A 1 9.72 6.02 8.34
CA MET A 1 8.85 6.41 7.19
C MET A 1 7.81 5.32 6.92
N LEU A 2 6.58 5.66 6.53
CA LEU A 2 5.53 4.69 6.16
C LEU A 2 5.04 4.97 4.74
N SER A 3 4.99 3.92 3.90
CA SER A 3 4.47 4.01 2.54
C SER A 3 3.60 2.81 2.21
N HIS A 4 2.50 3.03 1.48
CA HIS A 4 1.69 1.94 0.93
C HIS A 4 2.34 1.39 -0.34
N LYS A 5 1.76 0.33 -0.91
CA LYS A 5 2.20 -0.16 -2.22
C LYS A 5 2.09 0.95 -3.27
N LEU A 6 3.23 1.31 -3.86
CA LEU A 6 3.35 2.25 -4.98
C LEU A 6 3.66 1.47 -6.26
N THR A 7 3.07 1.88 -7.37
CA THR A 7 3.32 1.27 -8.69
C THR A 7 3.83 2.28 -9.71
N ALA A 8 3.64 3.57 -9.47
CA ALA A 8 4.12 4.61 -10.36
C ALA A 8 5.63 4.78 -10.19
N LYS A 9 6.36 4.74 -11.31
CA LYS A 9 7.82 4.83 -11.31
C LYS A 9 8.33 6.13 -10.67
N GLN A 10 7.70 7.27 -10.98
CA GLN A 10 8.06 8.57 -10.42
C GLN A 10 7.94 8.60 -8.89
N ASP A 11 6.89 8.00 -8.33
CA ASP A 11 6.69 7.95 -6.88
C ASP A 11 7.74 7.05 -6.20
N ILE A 12 8.10 5.94 -6.84
CA ILE A 12 9.15 5.03 -6.36
C ILE A 12 10.52 5.73 -6.39
N GLU A 13 10.84 6.44 -7.48
CA GLU A 13 12.10 7.19 -7.62
C GLU A 13 12.19 8.35 -6.63
N ALA A 14 11.10 9.09 -6.42
CA ALA A 14 11.03 10.14 -5.41
C ALA A 14 11.23 9.58 -4.00
N LEU A 15 10.59 8.43 -3.70
CA LEU A 15 10.75 7.75 -2.41
C LEU A 15 12.19 7.27 -2.21
N ASN A 16 12.80 6.68 -3.25
CA ASN A 16 14.22 6.30 -3.25
C ASN A 16 15.15 7.50 -3.02
N GLY A 17 14.86 8.66 -3.63
CA GLY A 17 15.65 9.87 -3.42
C GLY A 17 15.52 10.48 -2.02
N MET A 18 14.39 10.26 -1.35
CA MET A 18 14.19 10.68 0.06
C MET A 18 14.84 9.70 1.05
N MET A 19 14.91 8.41 0.70
CA MET A 19 15.61 7.43 1.51
C MET A 19 17.12 7.66 1.41
N GLN A 20 17.79 7.84 2.54
CA GLN A 20 19.25 7.86 2.56
C GLN A 20 19.82 6.51 2.06
N SER A 21 21.05 6.53 1.55
CA SER A 21 21.75 5.46 0.80
C SER A 21 21.91 4.09 1.49
N TYR A 22 21.28 3.86 2.63
CA TYR A 22 21.49 2.73 3.52
C TYR A 22 20.66 1.48 3.15
N VAL A 23 19.58 1.65 2.39
CA VAL A 23 18.81 0.51 1.86
C VAL A 23 19.17 0.30 0.39
N ILE A 24 20.20 -0.52 0.18
CA ILE A 24 20.76 -0.82 -1.14
C ILE A 24 19.91 -1.87 -1.91
N ALA A 25 19.03 -2.59 -1.22
CA ALA A 25 18.05 -3.44 -1.89
C ALA A 25 16.99 -2.57 -2.58
N ASP A 26 16.66 -2.89 -3.84
CA ASP A 26 15.69 -2.12 -4.63
C ASP A 26 14.37 -2.08 -3.86
N LEU A 27 13.99 -0.89 -3.35
CA LEU A 27 12.69 -0.63 -2.72
C LEU A 27 11.55 -1.22 -3.57
N GLN A 28 11.74 -1.20 -4.88
CA GLN A 28 10.84 -1.76 -5.87
C GLN A 28 10.59 -3.25 -5.66
N GLU A 29 11.59 -4.05 -5.29
CA GLU A 29 11.44 -5.47 -4.94
C GLU A 29 10.52 -5.64 -3.73
N HIS A 30 10.78 -4.89 -2.65
CA HIS A 30 9.98 -4.93 -1.43
C HIS A 30 8.52 -4.49 -1.68
N LEU A 31 8.32 -3.46 -2.51
CA LEU A 31 7.00 -3.02 -2.91
C LEU A 31 6.29 -4.05 -3.82
N ASN A 32 7.03 -4.77 -4.65
CA ASN A 32 6.49 -5.82 -5.50
C ASN A 32 6.02 -7.02 -4.68
N ASP A 33 6.78 -7.40 -3.66
CA ASP A 33 6.47 -8.49 -2.72
C ASP A 33 5.25 -8.22 -1.84
N LEU A 34 4.87 -6.94 -1.67
CA LEU A 34 3.64 -6.62 -0.95
C LEU A 34 2.41 -7.25 -1.61
N PRO A 35 1.53 -7.90 -0.83
CA PRO A 35 0.30 -8.47 -1.35
C PRO A 35 -0.60 -7.40 -1.98
N LYS A 36 -1.31 -7.77 -3.05
CA LYS A 36 -2.27 -6.89 -3.75
C LYS A 36 -3.58 -6.75 -2.96
N GLN A 37 -3.49 -6.30 -1.71
CA GLN A 37 -4.62 -6.10 -0.81
C GLN A 37 -4.60 -4.71 -0.18
N ARG A 38 -5.77 -4.20 0.18
CA ARG A 38 -5.90 -2.90 0.86
C ARG A 38 -5.19 -2.97 2.21
N GLY A 39 -4.43 -1.92 2.52
CA GLY A 39 -3.67 -1.81 3.76
C GLY A 39 -2.30 -2.50 3.75
N ALA A 40 -1.87 -3.11 2.64
CA ALA A 40 -0.48 -3.55 2.50
C ALA A 40 0.46 -2.35 2.40
N ALA A 41 1.48 -2.29 3.26
CA ALA A 41 2.41 -1.19 3.36
C ALA A 41 3.80 -1.66 3.81
N ILE A 42 4.79 -0.79 3.67
CA ILE A 42 6.13 -0.94 4.22
C ILE A 42 6.40 0.17 5.25
N ILE A 43 7.13 -0.19 6.31
CA ILE A 43 7.70 0.73 7.27
C ILE A 43 9.21 0.66 7.15
N LEU A 44 9.84 1.80 6.91
CA LEU A 44 11.28 1.95 7.04
C LEU A 44 11.60 2.54 8.41
N ASP A 45 12.38 1.81 9.20
CA ASP A 45 12.94 2.25 10.46
C ASP A 45 14.35 2.81 10.23
N ASP A 46 14.53 4.08 10.60
CA ASP A 46 15.77 4.84 10.43
C ASP A 46 16.85 4.44 11.45
N ASN A 47 16.46 3.92 12.62
CA ASN A 47 17.43 3.50 13.64
C ASN A 47 17.95 2.09 13.40
N SER A 48 17.10 1.18 12.92
CA SER A 48 17.47 -0.22 12.67
C SER A 48 17.83 -0.52 11.22
N GLU A 49 17.69 0.46 10.32
CA GLU A 49 17.94 0.36 8.86
C GLU A 49 17.18 -0.81 8.21
N ARG A 50 15.96 -1.08 8.69
CA ARG A 50 15.15 -2.23 8.26
C ARG A 50 13.83 -1.81 7.65
N ILE A 51 13.42 -2.56 6.62
CA ILE A 51 12.09 -2.50 6.03
C ILE A 51 11.23 -3.59 6.63
N TYR A 52 10.06 -3.19 7.15
CA TYR A 52 9.05 -4.09 7.68
C TYR A 52 7.81 -4.06 6.79
N PRO A 53 7.43 -5.19 6.15
CA PRO A 53 6.11 -5.30 5.53
C PRO A 53 5.04 -5.35 6.62
N VAL A 54 4.01 -4.53 6.49
CA VAL A 54 2.90 -4.43 7.45
C VAL A 54 1.55 -4.49 6.76
N ALA A 55 0.56 -4.96 7.51
CA ALA A 55 -0.84 -4.92 7.11
C ALA A 55 -1.61 -3.99 8.05
N ILE A 56 -2.13 -2.90 7.49
CA ILE A 56 -2.92 -1.92 8.24
C ILE A 56 -4.34 -2.45 8.41
N ARG A 57 -4.79 -2.52 9.67
CA ARG A 57 -6.16 -2.89 10.01
C ARG A 57 -7.15 -1.89 9.40
N PRO A 58 -8.22 -2.34 8.71
CA PRO A 58 -9.29 -1.47 8.25
C PRO A 58 -9.92 -0.69 9.41
N LYS A 59 -10.09 0.63 9.24
CA LYS A 59 -10.82 1.46 10.21
C LYS A 59 -12.30 1.09 10.17
N ARG A 60 -12.85 0.64 11.31
CA ARG A 60 -14.30 0.53 11.51
C ARG A 60 -14.83 1.90 11.92
N SER A 61 -15.60 2.54 11.06
CA SER A 61 -16.34 3.76 11.36
C SER A 61 -17.85 3.50 11.27
N TRP A 62 -18.66 4.34 11.89
CA TRP A 62 -20.13 4.23 11.85
C TRP A 62 -20.68 4.26 10.42
N HIS A 63 -20.05 5.05 9.55
CA HIS A 63 -20.40 5.16 8.13
C HIS A 63 -19.73 4.08 7.27
N GLY A 64 -19.11 3.06 7.88
CA GLY A 64 -18.44 1.95 7.18
C GLY A 64 -17.12 2.32 6.49
N GLY A 65 -16.88 3.61 6.20
CA GLY A 65 -15.72 4.06 5.44
C GLY A 65 -15.78 3.50 4.03
N GLU A 66 -16.76 3.94 3.24
CA GLU A 66 -16.87 3.51 1.85
C GLU A 66 -15.77 4.18 1.01
N ALA A 67 -15.09 3.39 0.16
CA ALA A 67 -14.24 3.95 -0.86
C ALA A 67 -15.16 4.57 -1.92
N PRO A 68 -15.14 5.90 -2.16
CA PRO A 68 -16.04 6.51 -3.12
C PRO A 68 -15.77 5.93 -4.50
N SER A 69 -16.77 5.23 -5.05
CA SER A 69 -16.76 4.77 -6.43
C SER A 69 -17.63 5.73 -7.25
N ALA A 70 -17.07 6.26 -8.33
CA ALA A 70 -17.85 7.06 -9.29
C ALA A 70 -18.93 6.22 -9.99
N LEU A 71 -18.79 4.89 -9.98
CA LEU A 71 -19.73 3.94 -10.55
C LEU A 71 -20.63 3.37 -9.44
N LYS A 72 -21.95 3.50 -9.61
CA LYS A 72 -22.94 2.76 -8.80
C LYS A 72 -22.94 1.30 -9.23
N ILE A 73 -22.10 0.48 -8.61
CA ILE A 73 -22.12 -0.96 -8.87
C ILE A 73 -23.40 -1.51 -8.24
N LYS A 74 -24.25 -2.17 -9.03
CA LYS A 74 -25.41 -2.90 -8.49
C LYS A 74 -24.88 -4.05 -7.65
N LYS A 75 -25.40 -4.20 -6.42
CA LYS A 75 -25.06 -5.24 -5.42
C LYS A 75 -24.92 -6.67 -5.96
N GLY A 76 -25.57 -7.00 -7.08
CA GLY A 76 -25.46 -8.31 -7.75
C GLY A 76 -24.17 -8.52 -8.56
N LEU A 77 -23.50 -7.45 -9.01
CA LEU A 77 -22.28 -7.52 -9.82
C LEU A 77 -21.01 -7.66 -8.96
N GLU A 78 -21.04 -7.16 -7.72
CA GLU A 78 -19.94 -7.24 -6.74
C GLU A 78 -19.57 -8.69 -6.43
N ALA A 79 -20.59 -9.56 -6.30
CA ALA A 79 -20.40 -11.00 -6.06
C ALA A 79 -19.73 -11.72 -7.24
N SER A 80 -19.98 -11.29 -8.49
CA SER A 80 -19.37 -11.88 -9.68
C SER A 80 -17.96 -11.37 -9.98
N LEU A 81 -17.58 -10.20 -9.46
CA LEU A 81 -16.29 -9.55 -9.71
C LEU A 81 -15.28 -9.72 -8.56
N GLY A 82 -15.65 -10.45 -7.50
CA GLY A 82 -14.74 -10.72 -6.37
C GLY A 82 -14.30 -9.49 -5.59
N LEU A 83 -14.97 -8.34 -5.78
CA LEU A 83 -14.71 -7.11 -5.07
C LEU A 83 -15.52 -7.13 -3.78
N LYS A 84 -14.86 -7.46 -2.67
CA LYS A 84 -15.34 -7.22 -1.30
C LYS A 84 -14.73 -5.94 -0.75
#